data_AF-A0A7Y1XR38-F1
#
_entry.id   AF-A0A7Y1XR38-F1
#
_cell.length_a   1.000
_cell.length_b   1.000
_cell.length_c   1.000
_cell.angle_alpha   90.00
_cell.angle_beta   90.00
_cell.angle_gamma   90.00
#
_symmetry.space_group_name_H-M   'P 1'
#
loop_
_entity.id
_entity.type
_entity.pdbx_description
1 polymer ?
#
loop_
_entity_poly.entity_id
_entity_poly.type
_entity_poly.pdbx_seq_one_letter_code
_entity_poly.pdbx_strand_id
1 'polypeptide(L)'
;MAIEYRPATDDDIDAIHAVVRAAEIADGAPLVTPRDEIVEDFAAPDLNKDHDTLLAIDDGEIVAYGLVYPLPSESGKQRTFGFGSVHP
;
A
#
# COMPACT_ATOMS: atom_id res chain seq x y z
N MET A 1 7.99 22.40 -1.14
CA MET A 1 7.26 21.13 -1.12
C MET A 1 7.93 20.20 -2.08
N ALA A 2 8.69 19.24 -1.55
CA ALA A 2 9.18 18.10 -2.31
C ALA A 2 8.55 16.89 -1.62
N ILE A 3 7.86 16.06 -2.40
CA ILE A 3 7.34 14.79 -1.88
C ILE A 3 8.53 13.86 -1.69
N GLU A 4 8.67 13.31 -0.49
CA GLU A 4 9.67 12.30 -0.17
C GLU A 4 9.11 10.90 -0.44
N TYR A 5 9.96 10.00 -0.95
CA TYR A 5 9.57 8.64 -1.27
C TYR A 5 10.47 7.63 -0.56
N ARG A 6 9.86 6.61 0.06
CA ARG A 6 10.56 5.49 0.67
C ARG A 6 9.71 4.22 0.69
N PRO A 7 10.32 3.04 0.83
CA PRO A 7 9.58 1.82 1.14
C PRO A 7 8.83 1.92 2.48
N ALA A 8 7.78 1.12 2.62
CA ALA A 8 7.03 0.98 3.86
C ALA A 8 7.69 0.00 4.83
N THR A 9 7.44 0.20 6.12
CA THR A 9 7.77 -0.72 7.20
C THR A 9 6.52 -1.11 7.99
N ASP A 10 6.64 -2.07 8.89
CA ASP A 10 5.50 -2.49 9.74
C ASP A 10 5.00 -1.35 10.65
N ASP A 11 5.86 -0.37 10.96
CA ASP A 11 5.49 0.80 11.75
C ASP A 11 4.54 1.75 10.98
N ASP A 12 4.47 1.63 9.65
CA ASP A 12 3.65 2.50 8.80
C ASP A 12 2.20 1.99 8.65
N ILE A 13 1.87 0.77 9.11
CA ILE A 13 0.59 0.10 8.86
C ILE A 13 -0.61 0.98 9.24
N ASP A 14 -0.54 1.65 10.39
CA ASP A 14 -1.65 2.49 10.88
C ASP A 14 -1.85 3.73 10.01
N ALA A 15 -0.76 4.34 9.55
CA ALA A 15 -0.79 5.52 8.67
C ALA A 15 -1.25 5.14 7.26
N ILE A 16 -0.81 3.99 6.73
CA ILE A 16 -1.28 3.45 5.45
C ILE A 16 -2.78 3.19 5.50
N HIS A 17 -3.27 2.51 6.54
CA HIS A 17 -4.70 2.26 6.72
C HIS A 17 -5.50 3.57 6.81
N ALA A 18 -4.96 4.62 7.42
CA ALA A 18 -5.60 5.93 7.45
C ALA A 18 -5.76 6.54 6.04
N VAL A 19 -4.73 6.46 5.19
CA VAL A 19 -4.79 6.93 3.79
C VAL A 19 -5.79 6.13 2.97
N VAL A 20 -5.73 4.79 3.05
CA VAL A 20 -6.67 3.90 2.36
C VAL A 20 -8.10 4.24 2.76
N ARG A 21 -8.36 4.35 4.07
CA ARG A 21 -9.69 4.67 4.58
C ARG A 21 -10.19 6.04 4.13
N ALA A 22 -9.31 7.05 4.09
CA ALA A 22 -9.67 8.38 3.60
C ALA A 22 -10.07 8.34 2.12
N ALA A 23 -9.30 7.64 1.29
CA ALA A 23 -9.59 7.45 -0.13
C ALA A 23 -10.92 6.70 -0.35
N GLU A 24 -11.13 5.58 0.34
CA GLU A 24 -12.37 4.80 0.25
C GLU A 24 -13.62 5.60 0.64
N ILE A 25 -13.52 6.41 1.70
CA ILE A 25 -14.62 7.30 2.12
C ILE A 25 -14.91 8.33 1.03
N ALA A 26 -13.87 8.95 0.46
CA ALA A 26 -14.02 9.95 -0.60
C ALA A 26 -14.62 9.36 -1.88
N ASP A 27 -14.24 8.13 -2.22
CA ASP A 27 -14.75 7.39 -3.38
C ASP A 27 -16.16 6.81 -3.16
N GLY A 28 -16.69 6.89 -1.93
CA GLY A 28 -17.99 6.31 -1.59
C GLY A 28 -17.98 4.79 -1.66
N ALA A 29 -16.86 4.16 -1.32
CA ALA A 29 -16.69 2.71 -1.37
C ALA A 29 -17.75 2.02 -0.49
N PRO A 30 -18.43 0.97 -1.00
CA PRO A 30 -19.49 0.28 -0.26
C PRO A 30 -18.94 -0.61 0.86
N LEU A 31 -17.65 -0.96 0.78
CA LEU A 31 -16.88 -1.72 1.75
C LEU A 31 -15.59 -0.95 2.02
N VAL A 32 -15.08 -1.09 3.24
CA VAL A 32 -13.87 -0.42 3.69
C VAL A 32 -12.86 -1.47 4.11
N THR A 33 -11.60 -1.30 3.72
CA THR A 33 -10.51 -2.18 4.10
C THR A 33 -10.25 -2.04 5.60
N PRO A 34 -10.42 -3.11 6.41
CA PRO A 34 -10.03 -3.12 7.80
C PRO A 34 -8.50 -3.12 7.93
N ARG A 35 -8.00 -2.55 9.02
CA ARG A 35 -6.57 -2.53 9.37
C ARG A 35 -5.89 -3.91 9.26
N ASP A 36 -6.59 -4.96 9.68
CA ASP A 36 -6.04 -6.32 9.70
C ASP A 36 -5.73 -6.83 8.28
N GLU A 37 -6.42 -6.38 7.23
CA GLU A 37 -6.06 -6.71 5.84
C GLU A 37 -4.70 -6.12 5.46
N ILE A 38 -4.38 -4.89 5.91
CA ILE A 38 -3.04 -4.30 5.69
C ILE A 38 -1.96 -5.10 6.44
N VAL A 39 -2.27 -5.58 7.66
CA VAL A 39 -1.36 -6.44 8.43
C VAL A 39 -1.12 -7.77 7.70
N GLU A 40 -2.17 -8.37 7.16
CA GLU A 40 -2.09 -9.62 6.40
C GLU A 40 -1.23 -9.45 5.14
N ASP A 41 -1.43 -8.37 4.38
CA ASP A 41 -0.61 -8.04 3.21
C ASP A 41 0.87 -7.90 3.60
N PHE A 42 1.18 -7.20 4.70
CA PHE A 42 2.55 -7.00 5.18
C PHE A 42 3.19 -8.28 5.74
N ALA A 43 2.39 -9.28 6.08
CA ALA A 43 2.84 -10.59 6.54
C ALA A 43 2.98 -11.62 5.40
N ALA A 44 2.65 -11.24 4.15
CA ALA A 44 2.75 -12.13 3.01
C ALA A 44 4.20 -12.64 2.82
N PRO A 45 4.43 -13.97 2.72
CA PRO A 45 5.77 -14.54 2.66
C PRO A 45 6.60 -14.11 1.46
N ASP A 46 5.94 -13.74 0.37
CA ASP A 46 6.51 -13.35 -0.91
C ASP A 46 6.64 -11.82 -1.06
N LEU A 47 6.20 -11.05 -0.08
CA LEU A 47 6.35 -9.60 -0.09
C LEU A 47 7.77 -9.19 0.32
N ASN A 48 8.46 -8.49 -0.58
CA ASN A 48 9.68 -7.78 -0.26
C ASN A 48 9.37 -6.28 -0.08
N LYS A 49 9.15 -5.85 1.16
CA LYS A 49 8.75 -4.46 1.48
C LYS A 49 9.64 -3.40 0.85
N ASP A 50 10.96 -3.62 0.81
CA ASP A 50 11.94 -2.69 0.25
C ASP A 50 11.77 -2.43 -1.26
N HIS A 51 11.15 -3.37 -1.98
CA HIS A 51 11.01 -3.32 -3.43
C HIS A 51 9.56 -3.28 -3.91
N ASP A 52 8.66 -3.85 -3.12
CA ASP A 52 7.28 -4.06 -3.50
C ASP A 52 6.34 -3.00 -2.91
N THR A 53 6.83 -2.15 -2.00
CA THR A 53 6.04 -1.06 -1.43
C THR A 53 6.67 0.31 -1.69
N LEU A 54 5.83 1.34 -1.77
CA LEU A 54 6.27 2.72 -1.89
C LEU A 54 5.31 3.64 -1.14
N LEU A 55 5.87 4.52 -0.33
CA LEU A 55 5.14 5.60 0.34
C LEU A 55 5.52 6.93 -0.29
N ALA A 56 4.54 7.84 -0.34
CA ALA A 56 4.76 9.26 -0.60
C ALA A 56 4.51 10.04 0.68
N ILE A 57 5.45 10.91 1.04
CA ILE A 57 5.44 11.67 2.29
C ILE A 57 5.48 13.16 1.96
N ASP A 58 4.56 13.91 2.56
CA ASP A 58 4.49 15.38 2.48
C ASP A 58 4.50 15.95 3.90
N ASP A 59 5.45 16.85 4.19
CA ASP A 59 5.65 17.45 5.52
C ASP A 59 5.67 16.45 6.70
N GLY A 60 6.18 15.24 6.46
CA GLY A 60 6.30 14.16 7.46
C GLY A 60 5.09 13.22 7.55
N GLU A 61 4.01 13.52 6.84
CA GLU A 61 2.79 12.71 6.80
C GLU A 61 2.76 11.81 5.56
N ILE A 62 2.34 10.55 5.72
CA ILE A 62 2.13 9.65 4.59
C ILE A 62 0.86 10.10 3.86
N VAL A 63 1.02 10.51 2.60
CA VAL A 63 -0.07 11.00 1.74
C VAL A 63 -0.41 10.03 0.62
N ALA A 64 0.43 9.04 0.35
CA ALA A 64 0.09 7.94 -0.55
C ALA A 64 0.81 6.65 -0.19
N TYR A 65 0.18 5.54 -0.55
CA TYR A 65 0.71 4.19 -0.43
C TYR A 65 0.55 3.45 -1.76
N GLY A 66 1.56 2.67 -2.12
CA GLY A 66 1.54 1.73 -3.23
C GLY A 66 2.15 0.40 -2.83
N LEU A 67 1.60 -0.67 -3.39
CA LEU A 67 2.04 -2.05 -3.25
C LEU A 67 1.98 -2.74 -4.60
N VAL A 68 2.97 -3.58 -4.89
CA VAL A 68 2.92 -4.52 -6.00
C VAL A 68 2.92 -5.95 -5.48
N TYR A 69 2.02 -6.76 -6.01
CA TYR A 69 1.87 -8.17 -5.64
C TYR A 69 2.27 -9.08 -6.81
N PRO A 70 3.44 -9.74 -6.77
CA PRO A 70 3.88 -10.65 -7.81
C PRO A 70 3.25 -12.04 -7.62
N LEU A 71 2.36 -12.47 -8.52
CA LEU A 71 1.82 -13.83 -8.45
C LEU A 71 2.76 -14.85 -9.11
N PRO A 72 3.10 -15.96 -8.42
CA PRO A 72 3.85 -17.06 -9.02
C PRO A 72 3.14 -17.60 -10.27
N SER A 73 3.91 -17.92 -11.31
CA SER A 73 3.36 -18.42 -12.59
C SER A 73 4.28 -19.48 -13.20
N GLU A 74 3.72 -20.66 -13.48
CA GLU A 74 4.42 -21.75 -14.15
C GLU A 74 4.48 -21.58 -15.68
N SER A 75 3.76 -20.59 -16.23
CA SER A 75 3.58 -20.41 -17.68
C SER A 75 4.70 -19.63 -18.39
N GLY A 76 5.81 -19.34 -17.69
CA GLY A 76 6.90 -18.49 -18.21
C GLY A 76 6.52 -17.01 -18.38
N LYS A 77 5.29 -16.61 -18.02
CA LYS A 77 4.82 -15.23 -18.00
C LYS A 77 4.53 -14.81 -16.56
N GLN A 78 5.25 -13.82 -16.06
CA GLN A 78 4.99 -13.25 -14.74
C GLN A 78 3.88 -12.20 -14.82
N ARG A 79 3.00 -12.17 -13.81
CA ARG A 79 1.98 -11.13 -13.64
C ARG A 79 2.17 -10.50 -12.28
N THR A 80 2.11 -9.18 -12.26
CA THR A 80 2.19 -8.39 -11.05
C THR A 80 1.02 -7.43 -11.04
N PHE A 81 0.37 -7.29 -9.89
CA PHE A 81 -0.75 -6.38 -9.70
C PHE A 81 -0.29 -5.21 -8.84
N GLY A 82 -0.62 -3.99 -9.24
CA GLY A 82 -0.36 -2.79 -8.45
C GLY A 82 -1.62 -2.34 -7.73
N PHE A 83 -1.50 -2.03 -6.45
CA PHE A 83 -2.53 -1.49 -5.59
C PHE A 83 -2.00 -0.24 -4.88
N GLY A 84 -2.90 0.61 -4.40
CA GLY A 84 -2.51 1.81 -3.68
C GLY A 84 -3.64 2.80 -3.49
N SER A 85 -3.36 3.83 -2.71
CA SER A 85 -4.28 4.93 -2.43
C SER A 85 -3.50 6.22 -2.29
N VAL A 86 -4.12 7.32 -2.70
CA VAL A 86 -3.62 8.69 -2.50
C VAL A 86 -4.64 9.41 -1.63
N HIS A 87 -4.18 10.16 -0.64
CA HIS A 87 -5.04 10.98 0.18
C HIS A 87 -5.82 11.97 -0.72
N PRO A 88 -7.16 12.08 -0.57
CA PRO A 88 -8.00 12.95 -1.39
C PRO A 88 -7.72 14.45 -1.19
#